data_AF-A0AAQ3XJL2-F1
#
_entry.id   AF-A0AAQ3XJL2-F1
#
_cell.length_a   1.000
_cell.length_b   1.000
_cell.length_c   1.000
_cell.angle_alpha   90.00
_cell.angle_beta   90.00
_cell.angle_gamma   90.00
#
_symmetry.space_group_name_H-M   'P 1'
#
loop_
_entity.id
_entity.type
_entity.pdbx_description
1 polymer ?
#
loop_
_entity_poly.entity_id
_entity_poly.type
_entity_poly.pdbx_seq_one_letter_code
_entity_poly.pdbx_strand_id
1 'polypeptide(L)'
;MASAQPSKKLRILLMPFFATSHIGPFTDLAFHLATARPGVVEATVAVTEANASVVRAALARRGPSASAAVEVATYPFPAVDGLPPGVENLSTVAAADA
;
A
#
# COMPACT_ATOMS: atom_id res chain seq x y z
N MET A 1 4.29 0.84 -42.34
CA MET A 1 3.68 1.11 -41.03
C MET A 1 4.67 0.70 -39.95
N ALA A 2 5.17 1.64 -39.15
CA ALA A 2 6.02 1.30 -38.01
C ALA A 2 5.14 0.65 -36.92
N SER A 3 5.46 -0.57 -36.53
CA SER A 3 4.86 -1.23 -35.38
C SER A 3 5.12 -0.38 -34.13
N ALA A 4 4.07 0.10 -33.47
CA ALA A 4 4.21 0.78 -32.18
C ALA A 4 4.83 -0.20 -31.18
N GLN A 5 6.06 0.08 -30.75
CA GLN A 5 6.65 -0.72 -29.67
C GLN A 5 5.81 -0.53 -28.40
N PRO A 6 5.52 -1.60 -27.65
CA PRO A 6 4.78 -1.47 -26.40
C PRO A 6 5.54 -0.53 -25.46
N SER A 7 4.92 0.59 -25.10
CA SER A 7 5.44 1.51 -24.09
C SER A 7 5.69 0.75 -22.80
N LYS A 8 6.93 0.80 -22.28
CA LYS A 8 7.23 0.21 -20.97
C LYS A 8 6.41 0.93 -19.90
N LYS A 9 5.68 0.16 -19.08
CA LYS A 9 4.96 0.70 -17.92
C LYS A 9 5.96 1.06 -16.82
N LEU A 10 5.69 2.16 -16.11
CA LEU A 10 6.41 2.51 -14.88
C LEU A 10 5.72 1.80 -13.71
N ARG A 11 6.47 1.00 -12.96
CA ARG A 11 5.99 0.28 -11.78
C ARG A 11 6.60 0.89 -10.53
N ILE A 12 5.75 1.29 -9.59
CA ILE A 12 6.16 1.98 -8.37
C ILE A 12 5.73 1.16 -7.16
N LEU A 13 6.69 0.73 -6.36
CA LEU A 13 6.46 0.09 -5.07
C LEU A 13 6.55 1.15 -3.96
N LEU A 14 5.49 1.30 -3.20
CA LEU A 14 5.42 2.18 -2.04
C LEU A 14 5.46 1.36 -0.76
N MET A 15 6.46 1.61 0.08
CA MET A 15 6.67 0.93 1.36
C MET A 15 6.55 1.94 2.50
N PRO A 16 5.36 2.14 3.09
CA PRO A 16 5.18 3.06 4.20
C PRO A 16 5.78 2.51 5.49
N PHE A 17 6.02 3.41 6.44
CA PHE A 17 6.15 3.03 7.85
C PHE A 17 4.81 2.45 8.35
N PHE A 18 4.85 1.42 9.19
CA PHE A 18 3.65 0.74 9.68
C PHE A 18 2.96 1.48 10.82
N ALA A 19 2.38 2.61 10.46
CA ALA A 19 1.40 3.32 11.27
C ALA A 19 0.24 3.73 10.35
N THR A 20 -0.98 3.73 10.88
CA THR A 20 -2.16 4.13 10.10
C THR A 20 -2.02 5.53 9.51
N SER A 21 -1.37 6.45 10.24
CA SER A 21 -1.06 7.82 9.79
C SER A 21 -0.11 7.91 8.60
N HIS A 22 0.65 6.85 8.30
CA HIS A 22 1.58 6.78 7.17
C HIS A 22 1.03 5.92 6.03
N ILE A 23 0.39 4.79 6.36
CA ILE A 23 -0.24 3.89 5.38
C ILE A 23 -1.31 4.62 4.57
N GLY A 24 -2.16 5.43 5.23
CA GLY A 24 -3.21 6.20 4.55
C GLY A 24 -2.67 7.12 3.45
N PRO A 25 -1.79 8.09 3.79
CA PRO A 25 -1.20 8.99 2.81
C PRO A 25 -0.42 8.29 1.69
N PHE A 26 0.28 7.19 1.99
CA PHE A 26 0.98 6.41 0.95
C PHE A 26 0.00 5.70 0.00
N THR A 27 -1.12 5.19 0.53
CA THR A 27 -2.18 4.60 -0.28
C THR A 27 -2.82 5.66 -1.19
N ASP A 28 -3.01 6.86 -0.66
CA ASP A 28 -3.52 8.01 -1.40
C ASP A 28 -2.57 8.43 -2.54
N LEU A 29 -1.27 8.50 -2.24
CA LEU A 29 -0.23 8.76 -3.23
C LEU A 29 -0.22 7.69 -4.33
N ALA A 30 -0.30 6.41 -3.96
CA ALA A 30 -0.35 5.29 -4.90
C ALA A 30 -1.54 5.42 -5.86
N PHE A 31 -2.72 5.74 -5.32
CA PHE A 31 -3.92 5.98 -6.13
C PHE A 31 -3.73 7.14 -7.11
N HIS A 32 -3.20 8.28 -6.65
CA HIS A 32 -2.96 9.42 -7.52
C HIS A 32 -1.93 9.12 -8.61
N LEU A 33 -0.86 8.37 -8.31
CA LEU A 33 0.13 7.94 -9.29
C LEU A 33 -0.48 7.06 -10.39
N ALA A 34 -1.26 6.05 -10.00
CA ALA A 34 -1.90 5.13 -10.94
C ALA A 34 -2.97 5.80 -11.81
N THR A 35 -3.77 6.70 -11.21
CA THR A 35 -4.89 7.36 -11.91
C THR A 35 -4.46 8.56 -12.75
N ALA A 36 -3.32 9.19 -12.45
CA ALA A 36 -2.81 10.29 -13.27
C ALA A 36 -2.41 9.83 -14.69
N ARG A 37 -1.98 8.57 -14.85
CA ARG A 37 -1.61 7.98 -16.15
C ARG A 37 -2.07 6.53 -16.27
N PRO A 38 -3.38 6.29 -16.43
CA PRO A 38 -3.94 4.94 -16.50
C PRO A 38 -3.29 4.12 -17.63
N GLY A 39 -2.94 2.87 -17.34
CA GLY A 39 -2.29 1.95 -18.29
C GLY A 39 -0.80 2.20 -18.51
N VAL A 40 -0.23 3.30 -18.00
CA VAL A 40 1.21 3.62 -18.09
C VAL A 40 1.90 3.52 -16.74
N VAL A 41 1.23 3.89 -15.64
CA VAL A 41 1.75 3.78 -14.27
C VAL A 41 0.98 2.71 -13.52
N GLU A 42 1.72 1.79 -12.90
CA GLU A 42 1.20 0.78 -11.96
C GLU A 42 1.79 1.10 -10.59
N ALA A 43 0.94 1.24 -9.57
CA ALA A 43 1.35 1.52 -8.20
C ALA A 43 0.95 0.36 -7.28
N THR A 44 1.89 -0.07 -6.45
CA THR A 44 1.72 -1.15 -5.49
C THR A 44 2.06 -0.64 -4.10
N VAL A 45 1.18 -0.83 -3.13
CA VAL A 45 1.47 -0.58 -1.71
C VAL A 45 1.87 -1.89 -1.06
N ALA A 46 3.09 -1.96 -0.55
CA ALA A 46 3.61 -3.13 0.15
C ALA A 46 3.56 -2.91 1.67
N VAL A 47 2.80 -3.75 2.35
CA VAL A 47 2.62 -3.74 3.81
C VAL A 47 2.69 -5.15 4.36
N THR A 48 2.70 -5.31 5.68
CA THR A 48 2.54 -6.65 6.26
C THR A 48 1.09 -7.10 6.28
N GLU A 49 0.88 -8.38 6.59
CA GLU A 49 -0.45 -9.01 6.54
C GLU A 49 -1.47 -8.31 7.43
N ALA A 50 -1.12 -7.94 8.67
CA ALA A 50 -2.05 -7.26 9.57
C ALA A 50 -2.41 -5.84 9.10
N ASN A 51 -1.54 -5.22 8.29
CA ASN A 51 -1.69 -3.87 7.76
C ASN A 51 -2.51 -3.81 6.46
N ALA A 52 -2.75 -4.94 5.78
CA ALA A 52 -3.47 -4.98 4.51
C ALA A 52 -4.91 -4.42 4.61
N SER A 53 -5.56 -4.63 5.76
CA SER A 53 -6.91 -4.12 6.02
C SER A 53 -6.96 -2.58 6.03
N VAL A 54 -5.90 -1.93 6.52
CA VAL A 54 -5.78 -0.46 6.57
C VAL A 54 -5.68 0.12 5.16
N VAL A 55 -4.88 -0.50 4.29
CA VAL A 55 -4.77 -0.11 2.87
C VAL A 55 -6.12 -0.27 2.16
N ARG A 56 -6.77 -1.42 2.33
CA ARG A 56 -8.09 -1.69 1.71
C ARG A 56 -9.16 -0.73 2.20
N ALA A 57 -9.19 -0.43 3.50
CA ALA A 57 -10.10 0.56 4.06
C ALA A 57 -9.84 1.98 3.49
N ALA A 58 -8.57 2.34 3.29
CA ALA A 58 -8.21 3.62 2.66
C ALA A 58 -8.68 3.70 1.20
N LEU A 59 -8.47 2.64 0.41
CA LEU A 59 -8.96 2.56 -0.97
C LEU A 59 -10.49 2.58 -1.03
N ALA A 60 -11.18 1.85 -0.14
CA ALA A 60 -12.64 1.80 -0.11
C ALA A 60 -13.27 3.17 0.11
N ARG A 61 -12.66 4.06 0.91
CA ARG A 61 -13.12 5.45 1.10
C ARG A 61 -13.07 6.29 -0.18
N ARG A 62 -12.26 5.90 -1.17
CA ARG A 62 -12.17 6.58 -2.48
C ARG A 62 -13.15 6.05 -3.52
N GLY A 63 -13.91 5.01 -3.19
CA GLY A 63 -14.95 4.41 -4.04
C GLY A 63 -14.50 3.16 -4.80
N PRO A 64 -15.43 2.48 -5.49
CA PRO A 64 -15.21 1.14 -6.06
C PRO A 64 -14.04 1.06 -7.05
N SER A 65 -13.82 2.13 -7.82
CA SER A 65 -12.79 2.22 -8.85
C SER A 65 -11.37 2.28 -8.28
N ALA A 66 -11.20 2.74 -7.03
CA ALA A 66 -9.89 2.91 -6.42
C ALA A 66 -9.21 1.57 -6.09
N SER A 67 -10.00 0.57 -5.69
CA SER A 67 -9.52 -0.77 -5.39
C SER A 67 -8.92 -1.49 -6.62
N ALA A 68 -9.31 -1.08 -7.83
CA ALA A 68 -8.77 -1.63 -9.08
C ALA A 68 -7.52 -0.87 -9.56
N ALA A 69 -7.26 0.33 -9.04
CA ALA A 69 -6.17 1.21 -9.49
C ALA A 69 -4.85 0.94 -8.77
N VAL A 70 -4.88 0.39 -7.55
CA VAL A 70 -3.70 0.17 -6.70
C VAL A 70 -3.61 -1.29 -6.33
N GLU A 71 -2.44 -1.89 -6.58
CA GLU A 71 -2.14 -3.24 -6.12
C GLU A 71 -1.73 -3.20 -4.63
N VAL A 72 -2.13 -4.24 -3.88
CA VAL A 72 -1.73 -4.40 -2.48
C VAL A 72 -0.90 -5.68 -2.37
N ALA A 73 0.39 -5.51 -2.05
CA ALA A 73 1.30 -6.61 -1.80
C ALA A 73 1.47 -6.80 -0.29
N THR A 74 1.46 -8.05 0.17
CA THR A 74 1.72 -8.39 1.57
C THR A 74 3.03 -9.16 1.73
N TYR A 75 3.71 -8.95 2.86
CA TYR A 75 4.89 -9.71 3.26
C TYR A 75 4.87 -10.02 4.76
N PRO A 76 5.52 -11.09 5.22
CA PRO A 76 5.52 -11.44 6.64
C PRO A 76 6.26 -10.38 7.45
N PHE A 77 5.70 -9.98 8.60
CA PHE A 77 6.42 -9.18 9.58
C PHE A 77 7.49 -10.05 10.25
N PRO A 78 8.73 -9.53 10.43
CA PRO A 78 9.79 -10.30 11.06
C PRO A 78 9.43 -10.65 12.52
N ALA A 79 9.91 -11.78 13.01
CA ALA A 79 9.88 -12.06 14.44
C ALA A 79 10.87 -11.09 15.13
N VAL A 80 10.37 -10.31 16.09
CA VAL A 80 11.15 -9.30 16.82
C VAL A 80 10.96 -9.53 18.31
N ASP A 81 12.08 -9.68 19.02
CA ASP A 81 12.07 -9.82 20.48
C ASP A 81 11.46 -8.57 21.13
N GLY A 82 10.55 -8.79 22.09
CA GLY A 82 9.88 -7.72 22.83
C GLY A 82 8.60 -7.19 22.18
N LEU A 83 8.23 -7.61 20.96
CA LEU A 83 6.93 -7.28 20.37
C LEU A 83 5.89 -8.37 20.67
N PRO A 84 4.66 -8.00 21.09
CA PRO A 84 3.58 -8.97 21.24
C PRO A 84 3.22 -9.65 19.91
N PRO A 85 2.82 -10.94 19.93
CA PRO A 85 2.41 -11.65 18.71
C PRO A 85 1.29 -10.93 17.96
N GLY A 86 1.46 -10.77 16.64
CA GLY A 86 0.47 -10.14 15.76
C GLY A 86 0.46 -8.60 15.75
N VAL A 87 1.33 -7.95 16.54
CA VAL A 87 1.49 -6.49 16.52
C VAL A 87 2.46 -6.10 15.41
N GLU A 88 1.90 -5.65 14.28
CA GLU A 88 2.67 -5.21 13.12
C GLU A 88 2.43 -3.72 12.78
N ASN A 89 1.58 -3.04 13.55
CA ASN A 89 1.21 -1.63 13.33
C ASN A 89 1.37 -0.85 14.64
N LEU A 90 2.13 0.26 14.59
CA LEU A 90 2.36 1.11 15.76
C LEU A 90 1.05 1.69 16.33
N SER A 91 0.04 1.93 15.49
CA SER A 91 -1.27 2.44 15.91
C SER A 91 -2.12 1.41 16.65
N THR A 92 -1.74 0.14 16.69
CA THR A 92 -2.42 -0.91 17.47
C THR A 92 -1.68 -1.30 18.74
N VAL A 93 -0.48 -0.75 18.96
CA VAL A 93 0.31 -0.96 20.17
C VAL A 93 -0.42 -0.33 21.36
N ALA A 94 -0.43 -1.00 22.51
CA ALA A 94 -0.97 -0.42 23.73
C ALA A 94 -0.15 0.81 24.13
N ALA A 95 -0.77 1.82 24.73
CA ALA A 95 -0.07 3.08 25.06
C ALA A 95 1.14 2.89 26.01
N ALA A 96 1.18 1.79 26.78
CA ALA A 96 2.31 1.44 27.63
C ALA A 96 3.52 0.88 26.88
N ASP A 97 3.30 0.40 25.65
CA ASP A 97 4.28 -0.29 24.81
C ASP A 97 4.70 0.55 23.59
N ALA A 98 4.20 1.79 23.49
CA ALA A 98 4.38 2.72 22.37
C ALA A 98 5.58 3.67 22.53
#